data_AF-A0A951ECK0-F1
#
_entry.id   AF-A0A951ECK0-F1
#
_cell.length_a   1.000
_cell.length_b   1.000
_cell.length_c   1.000
_cell.angle_alpha   90.00
_cell.angle_beta   90.00
_cell.angle_gamma   90.00
#
_symmetry.space_group_name_H-M   'P 1'
#
loop_
_entity.id
_entity.type
_entity.pdbx_description
1 polymer ?
#
loop_
_entity_poly.entity_id
_entity_poly.type
_entity_poly.pdbx_seq_one_letter_code
_entity_poly.pdbx_strand_id
1 'polypeptide(L)'
;SSQVKSLDDWAPPFGIETHRGQKLVFSTPHLAPETLSWFFDKLEAFRPELMWIWPTAAATLLQLNRRGRRLRMPLVVSSSEQLMPELRREIAEAWGARVIDYYGQAERSCFAASWRQDEYWFQPAYGRVELRPTATDEIVDGHRHVPIVGTGFWNSAMPLVRYDTGDCALVPADCSEGEMEEIALGLRPFSGVAGRREDYILSQAGHRIPGLNQLPREINHLLQMQIVQRRPDCIVIRALVRPGFDAGDRERLMANARAKIPPTITIEIETTDRLESSAQGKTPFIIRHASGAESCAG
;
A
#
# COMPACT_ATOMS: atom_id res chain seq x y z
N SER A 1 -4.88 -19.87 3.95
CA SER A 1 -4.24 -20.91 3.12
C SER A 1 -4.82 -20.83 1.72
N SER A 2 -4.24 -19.98 0.87
CA SER A 2 -4.53 -19.94 -0.56
C SER A 2 -3.27 -20.44 -1.25
N GLN A 3 -3.37 -21.51 -2.03
CA GLN A 3 -2.28 -21.96 -2.90
C GLN A 3 -1.94 -20.81 -3.86
N VAL A 4 -0.84 -20.11 -3.58
CA VAL A 4 -0.33 -19.05 -4.46
C VAL A 4 0.40 -19.77 -5.58
N LYS A 5 -0.14 -19.65 -6.80
CA LYS A 5 0.52 -20.08 -8.03
C LYS A 5 1.96 -19.57 -8.04
N SER A 6 2.91 -20.43 -8.41
CA SER A 6 4.33 -20.06 -8.52
C SER A 6 4.49 -18.80 -9.37
N LEU A 7 5.35 -17.87 -8.95
CA LEU A 7 5.59 -16.61 -9.67
C LEU A 7 6.25 -16.82 -11.04
N ASP A 8 6.89 -17.98 -11.25
CA ASP A 8 7.56 -18.34 -12.50
C ASP A 8 6.64 -19.10 -13.47
N ASP A 9 5.42 -19.45 -13.04
CA ASP A 9 4.46 -20.22 -13.83
C ASP A 9 3.50 -19.28 -14.57
N TRP A 10 3.79 -19.01 -15.84
CA TRP A 10 2.97 -18.12 -16.69
C TRP A 10 1.90 -18.85 -17.51
N ALA A 11 1.59 -20.11 -17.20
CA ALA A 11 0.50 -20.84 -17.83
C ALA A 11 -0.80 -20.71 -17.01
N PRO A 12 -2.00 -20.57 -17.63
CA PRO A 12 -3.25 -20.57 -16.87
C PRO A 12 -3.51 -21.92 -16.17
N PRO A 13 -4.30 -21.96 -15.08
CA PRO A 13 -5.11 -20.86 -14.56
C PRO A 13 -4.34 -19.91 -13.62
N PHE A 14 -4.65 -18.60 -13.69
CA PHE A 14 -4.10 -17.56 -12.79
C PHE A 14 -5.03 -17.23 -11.60
N GLY A 15 -6.01 -18.08 -11.36
CA GLY A 15 -6.98 -17.90 -10.29
C GLY A 15 -7.71 -19.20 -9.97
N ILE A 16 -8.24 -19.27 -8.76
CA ILE A 16 -8.94 -20.44 -8.24
C ILE A 16 -10.34 -20.04 -7.76
N GLU A 17 -11.31 -20.87 -8.10
CA GLU A 17 -12.62 -20.80 -7.48
C GLU A 17 -12.61 -21.56 -6.15
N THR A 18 -13.18 -20.93 -5.14
CA THR A 18 -13.26 -21.41 -3.77
C THR A 18 -14.69 -21.25 -3.27
N HIS A 19 -15.01 -21.76 -2.08
CA HIS A 19 -16.33 -21.62 -1.47
C HIS A 19 -17.45 -22.12 -2.40
N ARG A 20 -17.27 -23.32 -2.99
CA ARG A 20 -18.22 -23.94 -3.93
C ARG A 20 -18.55 -23.06 -5.14
N GLY A 21 -17.54 -22.37 -5.69
CA GLY A 21 -17.72 -21.51 -6.86
C GLY A 21 -18.27 -20.12 -6.54
N GLN A 22 -18.41 -19.75 -5.27
CA GLN A 22 -18.92 -18.42 -4.88
C GLN A 22 -17.80 -17.37 -4.75
N LYS A 23 -16.54 -17.78 -4.76
CA LYS A 23 -15.42 -16.86 -4.60
C LYS A 23 -14.29 -17.21 -5.56
N LEU A 24 -14.01 -16.30 -6.48
CA LEU A 24 -12.83 -16.34 -7.35
C LEU A 24 -11.68 -15.55 -6.71
N VAL A 25 -10.52 -16.19 -6.59
CA VAL A 25 -9.29 -15.57 -6.07
C VAL A 25 -8.25 -15.56 -7.17
N PHE A 26 -7.71 -14.38 -7.47
CA PHE A 26 -6.72 -14.18 -8.52
C PHE A 26 -5.30 -14.04 -7.97
N SER A 27 -4.33 -14.45 -8.77
CA SER A 27 -2.91 -14.17 -8.54
C SER A 27 -2.56 -12.82 -9.15
N THR A 28 -2.57 -11.77 -8.34
CA THR A 28 -2.22 -10.40 -8.76
C THR A 28 -0.83 -10.27 -9.40
N PRO A 29 0.23 -11.01 -8.98
CA PRO A 29 1.53 -10.95 -9.66
C PRO A 29 1.47 -11.33 -11.15
N HIS A 30 0.52 -12.19 -11.52
CA HIS A 30 0.31 -12.61 -12.90
C HIS A 30 -0.64 -11.68 -13.65
N LEU A 31 -1.16 -10.60 -13.04
CA LEU A 31 -2.00 -9.61 -13.72
C LEU A 31 -1.11 -8.63 -14.50
N ALA A 32 -0.78 -9.01 -15.73
CA ALA A 32 0.13 -8.29 -16.62
C ALA A 32 -0.50 -8.15 -18.02
N PRO A 33 0.01 -7.27 -18.90
CA PRO A 33 -0.56 -7.05 -20.23
C PRO A 33 -0.77 -8.32 -21.06
N GLU A 34 0.13 -9.30 -20.94
CA GLU A 34 0.14 -10.55 -21.72
C GLU A 34 -0.94 -11.54 -21.25
N THR A 35 -1.29 -11.50 -19.96
CA THR A 35 -2.26 -12.41 -19.32
C THR A 35 -3.61 -11.75 -19.11
N LEU A 36 -3.71 -10.43 -19.32
CA LEU A 36 -4.86 -9.60 -18.97
C LEU A 36 -6.19 -10.10 -19.57
N SER A 37 -6.15 -10.63 -20.80
CA SER A 37 -7.35 -11.18 -21.44
C SER A 37 -7.95 -12.35 -20.65
N TRP A 38 -7.09 -13.22 -20.10
CA TRP A 38 -7.55 -14.36 -19.32
C TRP A 38 -8.31 -13.92 -18.06
N PHE A 39 -7.81 -12.91 -17.35
CA PHE A 39 -8.48 -12.38 -16.15
C PHE A 39 -9.83 -11.79 -16.51
N PHE A 40 -9.91 -11.06 -17.61
CA PHE A 40 -11.17 -10.49 -18.08
C PHE A 40 -12.17 -11.59 -18.41
N ASP A 41 -11.77 -12.59 -19.22
CA ASP A 41 -12.67 -13.66 -19.64
C ASP A 41 -13.20 -14.44 -18.42
N LYS A 42 -12.35 -14.62 -17.40
CA LYS A 42 -12.75 -15.22 -16.13
C LYS A 42 -13.72 -14.33 -15.34
N LEU A 43 -13.48 -13.03 -15.25
CA LEU A 43 -14.39 -12.09 -14.59
C LEU A 43 -15.74 -12.00 -15.29
N GLU A 44 -15.74 -11.99 -16.63
CA GLU A 44 -16.96 -11.94 -17.45
C GLU A 44 -17.80 -13.21 -17.31
N ALA A 45 -17.16 -14.38 -17.23
CA ALA A 45 -17.83 -15.65 -16.96
C ALA A 45 -18.34 -15.72 -15.52
N PHE A 46 -17.55 -15.28 -14.55
CA PHE A 46 -17.87 -15.35 -13.11
C PHE A 46 -18.94 -14.35 -12.67
N ARG A 47 -19.00 -13.17 -13.31
CA ARG A 47 -19.96 -12.09 -13.03
C ARG A 47 -20.02 -11.71 -11.54
N PRO A 48 -18.91 -11.25 -10.94
CA PRO A 48 -18.87 -10.95 -9.52
C PRO A 48 -19.81 -9.78 -9.17
N GLU A 49 -20.55 -9.92 -8.07
CA GLU A 49 -21.32 -8.81 -7.49
C GLU A 49 -20.43 -7.87 -6.68
N LEU A 50 -19.31 -8.39 -6.14
CA LEU A 50 -18.33 -7.67 -5.36
C LEU A 50 -16.92 -8.03 -5.82
N MET A 51 -16.06 -7.03 -5.95
CA MET A 51 -14.63 -7.20 -6.18
C MET A 51 -13.82 -6.54 -5.06
N TRP A 52 -13.02 -7.34 -4.36
CA TRP A 52 -11.95 -6.83 -3.49
C TRP A 52 -10.65 -6.71 -4.29
N ILE A 53 -10.11 -5.50 -4.41
CA ILE A 53 -8.97 -5.25 -5.30
C ILE A 53 -8.09 -4.10 -4.81
N TRP A 54 -6.79 -4.20 -5.05
CA TRP A 54 -5.87 -3.09 -4.83
C TRP A 54 -6.04 -2.03 -5.93
N PRO A 55 -5.95 -0.73 -5.62
CA PRO A 55 -5.96 0.34 -6.62
C PRO A 55 -5.07 0.07 -7.83
N THR A 56 -3.81 -0.36 -7.63
CA THR A 56 -2.89 -0.67 -8.73
C THR A 56 -3.40 -1.78 -9.66
N ALA A 57 -3.95 -2.86 -9.09
CA ALA A 57 -4.52 -3.96 -9.88
C ALA A 57 -5.78 -3.51 -10.64
N ALA A 58 -6.60 -2.64 -10.06
CA ALA A 58 -7.75 -2.07 -10.73
C ALA A 58 -7.34 -1.23 -11.95
N ALA A 59 -6.31 -0.39 -11.80
CA ALA A 59 -5.74 0.38 -12.91
C ALA A 59 -5.25 -0.51 -14.06
N THR A 60 -4.63 -1.66 -13.75
CA THR A 60 -4.22 -2.64 -14.76
C THR A 60 -5.41 -3.24 -15.50
N LEU A 61 -6.48 -3.66 -14.80
CA LEU A 61 -7.68 -4.20 -15.44
C LEU A 61 -8.41 -3.18 -16.32
N LEU A 62 -8.42 -1.91 -15.91
CA LEU A 62 -9.02 -0.81 -16.69
C LEU A 62 -8.36 -0.61 -18.06
N GLN A 63 -7.14 -1.10 -18.28
CA GLN A 63 -6.52 -1.05 -19.61
C GLN A 63 -7.35 -1.79 -20.68
N LEU A 64 -8.10 -2.84 -20.32
CA LEU A 64 -8.99 -3.54 -21.27
C LEU A 64 -10.28 -2.77 -21.57
N ASN A 65 -10.77 -1.97 -20.63
CA ASN A 65 -11.87 -1.03 -20.89
C ASN A 65 -11.48 -0.03 -21.99
N ARG A 66 -10.23 0.43 -21.98
CA ARG A 66 -9.69 1.29 -23.04
C ARG A 66 -9.54 0.57 -24.39
N ARG A 67 -9.52 -0.77 -24.39
CA ARG A 67 -9.52 -1.62 -25.59
C ARG A 67 -10.94 -2.07 -26.00
N GLY A 68 -11.98 -1.43 -25.46
CA GLY A 68 -13.38 -1.64 -25.85
C GLY A 68 -14.11 -2.77 -25.12
N ARG A 69 -13.45 -3.48 -24.19
CA ARG A 69 -14.10 -4.54 -23.42
C ARG A 69 -14.63 -4.02 -22.10
N ARG A 70 -15.90 -4.27 -21.77
CA ARG A 70 -16.52 -3.76 -20.54
C ARG A 70 -16.87 -4.89 -19.57
N LEU A 71 -16.48 -4.73 -18.32
CA LEU A 71 -16.96 -5.56 -17.22
C LEU A 71 -18.01 -4.79 -16.43
N ARG A 72 -18.88 -5.52 -15.73
CA ARG A 72 -19.84 -4.94 -14.77
C ARG A 72 -19.49 -5.45 -13.39
N MET A 73 -19.18 -4.54 -12.47
CA MET A 73 -18.84 -4.86 -11.08
C MET A 73 -19.65 -3.93 -10.17
N PRO A 74 -20.82 -4.36 -9.68
CA PRO A 74 -21.72 -3.49 -8.92
C PRO A 74 -21.06 -2.83 -7.70
N LEU A 75 -20.16 -3.57 -7.03
CA LEU A 75 -19.43 -3.09 -5.88
C LEU A 75 -17.94 -3.41 -6.02
N VAL A 76 -17.11 -2.37 -5.87
CA VAL A 76 -15.66 -2.49 -5.74
C VAL A 76 -15.28 -2.03 -4.35
N VAL A 77 -14.50 -2.84 -3.66
CA VAL A 77 -13.91 -2.48 -2.38
C VAL A 77 -12.40 -2.47 -2.55
N SER A 78 -11.76 -1.34 -2.26
CA SER A 78 -10.32 -1.17 -2.31
C SER A 78 -9.70 -0.99 -0.93
N SER A 79 -8.43 -1.35 -0.83
CA SER A 79 -7.63 -1.18 0.39
C SER A 79 -6.15 -1.37 0.10
N SER A 80 -5.33 -1.18 1.15
CA SER A 80 -3.90 -1.52 1.19
C SER A 80 -2.99 -0.63 0.34
N GLU A 81 -3.54 0.26 -0.47
CA GLU A 81 -2.84 1.31 -1.22
C GLU A 81 -3.74 2.56 -1.25
N GLN A 82 -3.15 3.73 -1.51
CA GLN A 82 -3.91 4.95 -1.63
C GLN A 82 -4.73 4.93 -2.93
N LEU A 83 -6.06 5.04 -2.84
CA LEU A 83 -6.92 5.19 -4.01
C LEU A 83 -6.98 6.65 -4.45
N MET A 84 -6.41 6.96 -5.61
CA MET A 84 -6.48 8.32 -6.18
C MET A 84 -7.93 8.66 -6.60
N PRO A 85 -8.39 9.92 -6.42
CA PRO A 85 -9.73 10.34 -6.83
C PRO A 85 -10.03 10.07 -8.31
N GLU A 86 -9.06 10.28 -9.20
CA GLU A 86 -9.19 10.05 -10.64
C GLU A 86 -9.42 8.57 -10.95
N LEU A 87 -8.64 7.69 -10.30
CA LEU A 87 -8.78 6.26 -10.45
C LEU A 87 -10.13 5.77 -9.89
N ARG A 88 -10.59 6.33 -8.77
CA ARG A 88 -11.92 6.02 -8.22
C ARG A 88 -13.03 6.33 -9.22
N ARG A 89 -12.97 7.49 -9.88
CA ARG A 89 -13.93 7.89 -10.92
C ARG A 89 -13.86 6.96 -12.12
N GLU A 90 -12.65 6.65 -12.60
CA GLU A 90 -12.45 5.74 -13.73
C GLU A 90 -13.03 4.35 -13.43
N ILE A 91 -12.80 3.79 -12.23
CA ILE A 91 -13.39 2.52 -11.79
C ILE A 91 -14.93 2.60 -11.81
N ALA A 92 -15.50 3.64 -11.21
CA ALA A 92 -16.94 3.81 -11.10
C ALA A 92 -17.61 3.88 -12.47
N GLU A 93 -17.05 4.68 -13.39
CA GLU A 93 -17.57 4.88 -14.74
C GLU A 93 -17.39 3.63 -15.62
N ALA A 94 -16.19 3.06 -15.63
CA ALA A 94 -15.82 1.97 -16.52
C ALA A 94 -16.57 0.67 -16.19
N TRP A 95 -16.87 0.43 -14.91
CA TRP A 95 -17.49 -0.81 -14.42
C TRP A 95 -18.92 -0.64 -13.91
N GLY A 96 -19.44 0.59 -13.88
CA GLY A 96 -20.74 0.91 -13.28
C GLY A 96 -20.76 0.61 -11.79
N ALA A 97 -19.63 0.84 -11.10
CA ALA A 97 -19.37 0.38 -9.74
C ALA A 97 -19.68 1.44 -8.70
N ARG A 98 -20.25 1.01 -7.57
CA ARG A 98 -20.08 1.72 -6.30
C ARG A 98 -18.68 1.39 -5.77
N VAL A 99 -17.88 2.40 -5.47
CA VAL A 99 -16.51 2.21 -4.96
C VAL A 99 -16.46 2.56 -3.49
N ILE A 100 -16.06 1.60 -2.67
CA ILE A 100 -15.74 1.78 -1.25
C ILE A 100 -14.23 1.64 -1.12
N ASP A 101 -13.58 2.61 -0.50
CA ASP A 101 -12.18 2.46 -0.07
C ASP A 101 -12.14 2.30 1.44
N TYR A 102 -11.25 1.46 1.97
CA TYR A 102 -11.02 1.39 3.40
C TYR A 102 -9.53 1.44 3.75
N TYR A 103 -9.27 2.17 4.82
CA TYR A 103 -8.00 2.24 5.51
C TYR A 103 -8.04 1.35 6.75
N GLY A 104 -7.02 0.53 6.90
CA GLY A 104 -6.85 -0.35 8.05
C GLY A 104 -5.45 -0.92 8.07
N GLN A 105 -5.10 -1.52 9.20
CA GLN A 105 -3.74 -2.00 9.47
C GLN A 105 -3.76 -3.42 10.03
N ALA A 106 -2.67 -4.17 9.86
CA ALA A 106 -2.57 -5.53 10.38
C ALA A 106 -2.63 -5.55 11.92
N GLU A 107 -2.12 -4.48 12.53
CA GLU A 107 -2.08 -4.17 13.96
C GLU A 107 -3.48 -3.96 14.56
N ARG A 108 -4.48 -3.65 13.71
CA ARG A 108 -5.87 -3.35 14.11
C ARG A 108 -5.99 -2.15 15.08
N SER A 109 -5.15 -1.12 14.90
CA SER A 109 -5.11 0.06 15.77
C SER A 109 -6.26 1.04 15.51
N CYS A 110 -6.63 1.22 14.24
CA CYS A 110 -7.67 2.12 13.77
C CYS A 110 -8.20 1.63 12.40
N PHE A 111 -9.38 2.11 12.02
CA PHE A 111 -10.01 1.79 10.75
C PHE A 111 -10.84 2.98 10.28
N ALA A 112 -10.77 3.28 8.99
CA ALA A 112 -11.63 4.25 8.33
C ALA A 112 -12.14 3.71 7.01
N ALA A 113 -13.31 4.17 6.58
CA ALA A 113 -13.87 3.79 5.28
C ALA A 113 -14.50 4.97 4.58
N SER A 114 -14.51 4.90 3.25
CA SER A 114 -14.97 5.95 2.35
C SER A 114 -15.99 5.40 1.36
N TRP A 115 -17.26 5.71 1.58
CA TRP A 115 -18.37 5.34 0.70
C TRP A 115 -18.60 6.35 -0.43
N ARG A 116 -18.17 7.59 -0.22
CA ARG A 116 -18.21 8.68 -1.19
C ARG A 116 -16.81 9.25 -1.36
N GLN A 117 -16.51 9.77 -2.55
CA GLN A 117 -15.21 10.37 -2.83
C GLN A 117 -14.91 11.46 -1.79
N ASP A 118 -13.67 11.47 -1.29
CA ASP A 118 -13.15 12.45 -0.33
C ASP A 118 -13.91 12.52 1.02
N GLU A 119 -14.69 11.48 1.34
CA GLU A 119 -15.39 11.35 2.63
C GLU A 119 -14.96 10.06 3.34
N TYR A 120 -13.86 10.11 4.10
CA TYR A 120 -13.43 9.03 4.97
C TYR A 120 -13.97 9.23 6.39
N TRP A 121 -14.44 8.14 6.99
CA TRP A 121 -14.98 8.14 8.35
C TRP A 121 -14.24 7.12 9.19
N PHE A 122 -13.57 7.58 10.25
CA PHE A 122 -13.05 6.69 11.29
C PHE A 122 -14.20 5.93 11.95
N GLN A 123 -13.96 4.66 12.28
CA GLN A 123 -14.94 3.82 12.95
C GLN A 123 -14.64 3.78 14.46
N PRO A 124 -15.38 4.53 15.30
CA PRO A 124 -15.06 4.68 16.72
C PRO A 124 -15.19 3.37 17.50
N ALA A 125 -15.97 2.41 17.02
CA ALA A 125 -16.06 1.07 17.61
C ALA A 125 -14.83 0.18 17.34
N TYR A 126 -13.92 0.58 16.44
CA TYR A 126 -12.74 -0.19 16.09
C TYR A 126 -11.54 0.11 17.01
N GLY A 127 -11.39 1.37 17.39
CA GLY A 127 -10.30 1.84 18.24
C GLY A 127 -10.45 3.32 18.55
N ARG A 128 -9.71 3.80 19.56
CA ARG A 128 -9.57 5.22 19.83
C ARG A 128 -8.52 5.80 18.88
N VAL A 129 -8.95 6.74 18.04
CA VAL A 129 -8.07 7.51 17.16
C VAL A 129 -7.70 8.82 17.84
N GLU A 130 -6.47 9.25 17.62
CA GLU A 130 -5.96 10.57 17.97
C GLU A 130 -5.31 11.16 16.71
N LEU A 131 -5.70 12.38 16.35
CA LEU A 131 -5.00 13.17 15.35
C LEU A 131 -4.01 14.08 16.07
N ARG A 132 -2.72 14.01 15.69
CA ARG A 132 -1.62 14.67 16.41
C ARG A 132 -0.99 15.78 15.54
N PRO A 133 -1.64 16.95 15.40
CA PRO A 133 -1.12 18.02 14.57
C PRO A 133 0.19 18.57 15.13
N THR A 134 1.07 19.04 14.24
CA THR A 134 2.33 19.71 14.58
C THR A 134 2.43 21.04 13.84
N ALA A 135 3.22 21.97 14.39
CA ALA A 135 3.46 23.26 13.73
C ALA A 135 4.18 23.12 12.37
N THR A 136 4.73 21.92 12.08
CA THR A 136 5.45 21.59 10.85
C THR A 136 4.67 20.63 9.95
N ASP A 137 3.36 20.47 10.19
CA ASP A 137 2.54 19.63 9.32
C ASP A 137 2.60 20.16 7.89
N GLU A 138 2.78 19.23 6.95
CA GLU A 138 2.80 19.59 5.53
C GLU A 138 1.40 19.97 5.08
N ILE A 139 1.31 21.03 4.28
CA ILE A 139 0.10 21.40 3.57
C ILE A 139 0.36 21.15 2.08
N VAL A 140 -0.39 20.21 1.51
CA VAL A 140 -0.33 19.86 0.09
C VAL A 140 -1.74 19.93 -0.46
N ASP A 141 -1.92 20.61 -1.59
CA ASP A 141 -3.21 20.72 -2.30
C ASP A 141 -4.38 21.10 -1.37
N GLY A 142 -4.15 22.05 -0.46
CA GLY A 142 -5.15 22.54 0.50
C GLY A 142 -5.45 21.63 1.69
N HIS A 143 -4.69 20.54 1.86
CA HIS A 143 -4.87 19.58 2.94
C HIS A 143 -3.66 19.56 3.88
N ARG A 144 -3.91 19.63 5.18
CA ARG A 144 -2.91 19.39 6.22
C ARG A 144 -2.78 17.89 6.46
N HIS A 145 -1.54 17.41 6.46
CA HIS A 145 -1.22 16.00 6.70
C HIS A 145 -1.00 15.79 8.20
N VAL A 146 -2.03 15.30 8.89
CA VAL A 146 -2.01 15.16 10.35
C VAL A 146 -1.75 13.69 10.75
N PRO A 147 -0.69 13.39 11.53
CA PRO A 147 -0.37 12.04 11.98
C PRO A 147 -1.53 11.34 12.68
N ILE A 148 -1.75 10.07 12.34
CA ILE A 148 -2.77 9.20 12.95
C ILE A 148 -2.11 8.35 14.04
N VAL A 149 -2.65 8.43 15.25
CA VAL A 149 -2.29 7.56 16.37
C VAL A 149 -3.51 6.74 16.77
N GLY A 150 -3.34 5.42 16.93
CA GLY A 150 -4.44 4.49 17.19
C GLY A 150 -4.25 3.65 18.45
N THR A 151 -5.35 3.39 19.16
CA THR A 151 -5.45 2.39 20.22
C THR A 151 -6.57 1.42 19.88
N GLY A 152 -6.22 0.20 19.47
CA GLY A 152 -7.17 -0.79 18.98
C GLY A 152 -7.92 -1.52 20.11
N PHE A 153 -9.19 -1.88 19.87
CA PHE A 153 -10.00 -2.62 20.85
C PHE A 153 -10.10 -4.13 20.59
N TRP A 154 -9.62 -4.58 19.42
CA TRP A 154 -9.90 -5.94 18.89
C TRP A 154 -8.67 -6.86 18.80
N ASN A 155 -7.53 -6.45 19.37
CA ASN A 155 -6.30 -7.25 19.38
C ASN A 155 -5.77 -7.43 20.81
N SER A 156 -6.35 -8.40 21.54
CA SER A 156 -5.93 -8.73 22.91
C SER A 156 -4.61 -9.50 22.98
N ALA A 157 -4.17 -10.12 21.88
CA ALA A 157 -2.90 -10.84 21.81
C ALA A 157 -1.69 -9.89 21.76
N MET A 158 -1.85 -8.74 21.12
CA MET A 158 -0.84 -7.68 21.04
C MET A 158 -1.50 -6.31 21.22
N PRO A 159 -1.83 -5.93 22.47
CA PRO A 159 -2.46 -4.66 22.74
C PRO A 159 -1.48 -3.52 22.49
N LEU A 160 -1.84 -2.62 21.59
CA LEU A 160 -1.07 -1.43 21.27
C LEU A 160 -1.82 -0.19 21.74
N VAL A 161 -1.17 0.62 22.57
CA VAL A 161 -1.73 1.84 23.16
C VAL A 161 -1.00 3.03 22.57
N ARG A 162 -1.75 3.97 21.99
CA ARG A 162 -1.24 5.17 21.31
C ARG A 162 -0.16 4.83 20.28
N TYR A 163 -0.44 3.83 19.44
CA TYR A 163 0.44 3.40 18.37
C TYR A 163 0.50 4.46 17.26
N ASP A 164 1.69 4.99 17.00
CA ASP A 164 1.96 5.81 15.83
C ASP A 164 1.94 4.93 14.59
N THR A 165 0.93 5.16 13.75
CA THR A 165 0.69 4.39 12.53
C THR A 165 1.76 4.63 11.47
N GLY A 166 2.41 5.79 11.52
CA GLY A 166 3.23 6.36 10.44
C GLY A 166 2.41 6.92 9.27
N ASP A 167 1.08 6.82 9.31
CA ASP A 167 0.17 7.33 8.28
C ASP A 167 -0.42 8.68 8.71
N CYS A 168 -0.87 9.49 7.73
CA CYS A 168 -1.48 10.79 7.98
C CYS A 168 -2.92 10.85 7.47
N ALA A 169 -3.81 11.45 8.27
CA ALA A 169 -5.11 11.89 7.81
C ALA A 169 -4.93 13.19 7.02
N LEU A 170 -5.61 13.29 5.88
CA LEU A 170 -5.72 14.50 5.09
C LEU A 170 -6.95 15.26 5.58
N VAL A 171 -6.71 16.35 6.31
CA VAL A 171 -7.76 17.25 6.79
C VAL A 171 -7.66 18.59 6.06
N PRO A 172 -8.74 19.36 5.91
CA PRO A 172 -8.66 20.72 5.35
C PRO A 172 -7.60 21.56 6.05
N ALA A 173 -6.86 22.40 5.31
CA ALA A 173 -5.76 23.19 5.87
C ALA A 173 -6.19 24.12 7.03
N ASP A 174 -7.42 24.61 6.98
CA ASP A 174 -8.07 25.47 7.97
C ASP A 174 -8.81 24.70 9.07
N CYS A 175 -8.79 23.37 9.05
CA CYS A 175 -9.44 22.51 10.05
C CYS A 175 -8.91 22.84 11.45
N SER A 176 -9.81 23.24 12.37
CA SER A 176 -9.43 23.58 13.74
C SER A 176 -9.23 22.35 14.62
N GLU A 177 -8.67 22.52 15.82
CA GLU A 177 -8.46 21.41 16.76
C GLU A 177 -9.77 20.71 17.17
N GLY A 178 -10.85 21.47 17.37
CA GLY A 178 -12.16 20.89 17.69
C GLY A 178 -12.72 20.02 16.56
N GLU A 179 -12.51 20.45 15.32
CA GLU A 179 -12.94 19.68 14.14
C GLU A 179 -12.10 18.42 13.95
N MET A 180 -10.79 18.49 14.24
CA MET A 180 -9.92 17.31 14.24
C MET A 180 -10.34 16.28 15.31
N GLU A 181 -10.79 16.73 16.48
CA GLU A 181 -11.33 15.82 17.50
C GLU A 181 -12.64 15.17 17.03
N GLU A 182 -13.54 15.93 16.41
CA GLU A 182 -14.76 15.37 15.80
C GLU A 182 -14.45 14.34 14.71
N ILE A 183 -13.43 14.59 13.87
CA ILE A 183 -12.92 13.63 12.89
C ILE A 183 -12.41 12.36 13.60
N ALA A 184 -11.54 12.51 14.61
CA ALA A 184 -10.97 11.38 15.35
C ALA A 184 -12.05 10.53 16.05
N LEU A 185 -13.15 11.16 16.47
CA LEU A 185 -14.33 10.50 17.06
C LEU A 185 -15.25 9.84 16.01
N GLY A 186 -14.99 10.01 14.72
CA GLY A 186 -15.84 9.52 13.63
C GLY A 186 -17.16 10.28 13.48
N LEU A 187 -17.23 11.53 13.95
CA LEU A 187 -18.40 12.40 13.89
C LEU A 187 -18.38 13.34 12.67
N ARG A 188 -17.22 13.51 12.03
CA ARG A 188 -17.02 14.29 10.81
C ARG A 188 -16.12 13.50 9.84
N PRO A 189 -16.33 13.61 8.51
CA PRO A 189 -15.42 12.99 7.56
C PRO A 189 -14.11 13.77 7.42
N PHE A 190 -13.11 13.12 6.83
CA PHE A 190 -11.87 13.73 6.37
C PHE A 190 -11.56 13.31 4.93
N SER A 191 -10.67 14.04 4.27
CA SER A 191 -10.50 13.96 2.81
C SER A 191 -9.84 12.67 2.33
N GLY A 192 -9.03 12.02 3.18
CA GLY A 192 -8.31 10.82 2.78
C GLY A 192 -7.21 10.43 3.74
N VAL A 193 -6.57 9.29 3.46
CA VAL A 193 -5.37 8.88 4.18
C VAL A 193 -4.19 8.96 3.22
N ALA A 194 -3.20 9.76 3.58
CA ALA A 194 -1.88 9.61 3.01
C ALA A 194 -1.18 8.48 3.76
N GLY A 195 -0.86 7.41 3.03
CA GLY A 195 0.02 6.38 3.56
C GLY A 195 1.38 6.95 3.96
N ARG A 196 2.20 6.14 4.62
CA ARG A 196 3.56 6.50 5.04
C ARG A 196 4.30 7.39 4.02
N ARG A 197 4.47 8.65 4.43
CA ARG A 197 4.89 9.82 3.64
C ARG A 197 6.16 9.60 2.80
N GLU A 198 7.01 8.65 3.21
CA GLU A 198 8.33 8.39 2.62
C GLU A 198 8.47 6.97 2.06
N ASP A 199 7.44 6.11 2.17
CA ASP A 199 7.53 4.69 1.82
C ASP A 199 7.28 4.41 0.32
N TYR A 200 7.83 5.28 -0.55
CA TYR A 200 7.96 5.03 -1.98
C TYR A 200 9.37 5.32 -2.48
N ILE A 201 9.77 4.62 -3.53
CA ILE A 201 10.92 5.00 -4.37
C ILE A 201 10.42 5.69 -5.64
N LEU A 202 11.29 6.45 -6.30
CA LEU A 202 11.00 7.10 -7.58
C LEU A 202 11.57 6.27 -8.74
N SER A 203 10.79 6.03 -9.77
CA SER A 203 11.33 5.55 -11.05
C SER A 203 12.16 6.65 -11.74
N GLN A 204 12.93 6.28 -12.77
CA GLN A 204 13.60 7.24 -13.66
C GLN A 204 12.64 8.28 -14.27
N ALA A 205 11.38 7.89 -14.51
CA ALA A 205 10.34 8.78 -15.05
C ALA A 205 9.65 9.64 -13.96
N GLY A 206 10.09 9.57 -12.71
CA GLY A 206 9.51 10.30 -11.59
C GLY A 206 8.23 9.67 -10.99
N HIS A 207 7.75 8.54 -11.53
CA HIS A 207 6.61 7.82 -10.93
C HIS A 207 6.98 7.26 -9.56
N ARG A 208 6.05 7.36 -8.60
CA ARG A 208 6.18 6.76 -7.27
C ARG A 208 5.90 5.26 -7.33
N ILE A 209 6.73 4.46 -6.68
CA ILE A 209 6.58 3.01 -6.54
C ILE A 209 6.32 2.72 -5.05
N PRO A 210 5.05 2.55 -4.63
CA PRO A 210 4.66 2.31 -3.25
C PRO A 210 4.68 0.81 -2.90
N GLY A 211 4.23 0.47 -1.68
CA GLY A 211 3.99 -0.92 -1.26
C GLY A 211 5.24 -1.70 -0.90
N LEU A 212 6.35 -1.01 -0.63
CA LEU A 212 7.62 -1.64 -0.31
C LEU A 212 7.64 -2.30 1.08
N ASN A 213 6.67 -1.96 1.93
CA ASN A 213 6.42 -2.66 3.20
C ASN A 213 6.00 -4.14 3.03
N GLN A 214 5.76 -4.61 1.80
CA GLN A 214 5.47 -6.01 1.50
C GLN A 214 6.72 -6.87 1.26
N LEU A 215 7.88 -6.26 1.07
CA LEU A 215 9.15 -6.96 0.85
C LEU A 215 9.56 -7.96 1.97
N PRO A 216 9.29 -7.73 3.27
CA PRO A 216 9.81 -8.61 4.32
C PRO A 216 8.92 -9.85 4.56
N ARG A 217 7.85 -10.04 3.77
CA ARG A 217 6.89 -11.14 3.96
C ARG A 217 7.57 -12.49 3.80
N GLU A 218 7.30 -13.38 4.76
CA GLU A 218 7.77 -14.78 4.78
C GLU A 218 9.31 -14.93 4.86
N ILE A 219 9.99 -13.97 5.49
CA ILE A 219 11.44 -13.99 5.71
C ILE A 219 11.70 -13.98 7.22
N ASN A 220 11.86 -15.16 7.81
CA ASN A 220 11.84 -15.34 9.26
C ASN A 220 13.06 -14.73 9.97
N HIS A 221 14.21 -14.71 9.29
CA HIS A 221 15.47 -14.22 9.87
C HIS A 221 15.72 -12.73 9.59
N LEU A 222 14.81 -12.01 8.95
CA LEU A 222 14.90 -10.58 8.74
C LEU A 222 14.33 -9.84 9.96
N LEU A 223 15.17 -9.12 10.71
CA LEU A 223 14.74 -8.31 11.86
C LEU A 223 14.09 -7.02 11.40
N GLN A 224 14.79 -6.32 10.52
CA GLN A 224 14.40 -5.01 10.03
C GLN A 224 15.08 -4.78 8.69
N MET A 225 14.52 -3.93 7.85
CA MET A 225 15.21 -3.47 6.66
C MET A 225 15.02 -1.98 6.43
N GLN A 226 15.89 -1.43 5.59
CA GLN A 226 15.83 -0.07 5.09
C GLN A 226 16.15 -0.08 3.60
N ILE A 227 15.40 0.70 2.82
CA ILE A 227 15.61 0.83 1.38
C ILE A 227 16.28 2.16 1.11
N VAL A 228 17.48 2.13 0.55
CA VAL A 228 18.24 3.32 0.20
C VAL A 228 18.20 3.50 -1.31
N GLN A 229 17.46 4.48 -1.77
CA GLN A 229 17.49 4.90 -3.17
C GLN A 229 18.66 5.86 -3.39
N ARG A 230 19.76 5.31 -3.90
CA ARG A 230 20.97 6.09 -4.25
C ARG A 230 20.76 6.88 -5.54
N ARG A 231 20.10 6.27 -6.53
CA ARG A 231 19.82 6.85 -7.85
C ARG A 231 18.43 6.40 -8.35
N PRO A 232 17.80 7.09 -9.31
CA PRO A 232 16.49 6.69 -9.86
C PRO A 232 16.44 5.28 -10.48
N ASP A 233 17.60 4.71 -10.79
CA ASP A 233 17.81 3.39 -11.41
C ASP A 233 18.52 2.39 -10.47
N CYS A 234 18.75 2.74 -9.20
CA CYS A 234 19.45 1.88 -8.26
C CYS A 234 18.99 2.07 -6.82
N ILE A 235 18.63 0.95 -6.18
CA ILE A 235 18.33 0.88 -4.76
C ILE A 235 19.20 -0.17 -4.08
N VAL A 236 19.45 0.07 -2.79
CA VAL A 236 20.09 -0.89 -1.90
C VAL A 236 19.11 -1.23 -0.78
N ILE A 237 18.78 -2.51 -0.62
CA ILE A 237 18.02 -3.04 0.51
C ILE A 237 19.03 -3.46 1.58
N ARG A 238 19.06 -2.70 2.67
CA ARG A 238 19.85 -3.02 3.87
C ARG A 238 19.04 -3.89 4.80
N ALA A 239 19.50 -5.11 5.02
CA ALA A 239 18.85 -6.10 5.87
C ALA A 239 19.60 -6.22 7.20
N LEU A 240 18.93 -5.89 8.30
CA LEU A 240 19.34 -6.26 9.65
C LEU A 240 18.77 -7.65 9.94
N VAL A 241 19.62 -8.61 10.29
CA VAL A 241 19.26 -10.05 10.28
C VAL A 241 19.53 -10.74 11.61
N ARG A 242 18.80 -11.83 11.88
CA ARG A 242 19.09 -12.77 12.98
C ARG A 242 20.13 -13.80 12.52
N PRO A 243 20.82 -14.47 13.46
CA PRO A 243 21.52 -15.71 13.15
C PRO A 243 20.59 -16.69 12.43
N GLY A 244 21.05 -17.28 11.33
CA GLY A 244 20.26 -18.18 10.49
C GLY A 244 19.76 -17.58 9.17
N PHE A 245 19.98 -16.28 8.92
CA PHE A 245 19.71 -15.70 7.60
C PHE A 245 20.60 -16.35 6.53
N ASP A 246 19.97 -16.96 5.53
CA ASP A 246 20.64 -17.78 4.52
C ASP A 246 20.37 -17.29 3.09
N ALA A 247 20.85 -18.08 2.11
CA ALA A 247 20.63 -17.79 0.70
C ALA A 247 19.14 -17.82 0.32
N GLY A 248 18.33 -18.68 0.95
CA GLY A 248 16.90 -18.80 0.68
C GLY A 248 16.12 -17.57 1.15
N ASP A 249 16.44 -17.02 2.33
CA ASP A 249 15.89 -15.75 2.80
C ASP A 249 16.27 -14.59 1.86
N ARG A 250 17.53 -14.55 1.41
CA ARG A 250 18.00 -13.52 0.45
C ARG A 250 17.30 -13.62 -0.89
N GLU A 251 17.12 -14.83 -1.42
CA GLU A 251 16.38 -15.09 -2.65
C GLU A 251 14.91 -14.69 -2.51
N ARG A 252 14.27 -15.00 -1.37
CA ARG A 252 12.89 -14.59 -1.07
C ARG A 252 12.76 -13.07 -1.04
N LEU A 253 13.70 -12.38 -0.38
CA LEU A 253 13.72 -10.92 -0.34
C LEU A 253 13.85 -10.32 -1.74
N MET A 254 14.76 -10.86 -2.56
CA MET A 254 14.94 -10.44 -3.95
C MET A 254 13.67 -10.68 -4.78
N ALA A 255 13.03 -11.84 -4.63
CA ALA A 255 11.80 -12.17 -5.32
C ALA A 255 10.66 -11.21 -4.93
N ASN A 256 10.48 -10.96 -3.63
CA ASN A 256 9.47 -10.01 -3.14
C ASN A 256 9.73 -8.59 -3.65
N ALA A 257 11.00 -8.16 -3.71
CA ALA A 257 11.37 -6.86 -4.25
C ALA A 257 11.10 -6.78 -5.76
N ARG A 258 11.48 -7.79 -6.53
CA ARG A 258 11.24 -7.86 -7.99
C ARG A 258 9.77 -7.95 -8.37
N ALA A 259 8.92 -8.50 -7.50
CA ALA A 259 7.48 -8.48 -7.68
C ALA A 259 6.86 -7.06 -7.60
N LYS A 260 7.59 -6.08 -7.06
CA LYS A 260 7.12 -4.70 -6.89
C LYS A 260 7.94 -3.67 -7.68
N ILE A 261 9.21 -3.95 -7.88
CA ILE A 261 10.19 -2.99 -8.38
C ILE A 261 10.57 -3.40 -9.80
N PRO A 262 10.38 -2.50 -10.79
CA PRO A 262 10.58 -2.84 -12.19
C PRO A 262 12.03 -3.23 -12.49
N PRO A 263 12.27 -4.04 -13.53
CA PRO A 263 13.61 -4.49 -13.91
C PRO A 263 14.54 -3.33 -14.30
N THR A 264 13.99 -2.16 -14.62
CA THR A 264 14.74 -0.93 -14.90
C THR A 264 15.46 -0.35 -13.68
N ILE A 265 15.13 -0.80 -12.46
CA ILE A 265 15.80 -0.42 -11.23
C ILE A 265 16.68 -1.58 -10.77
N THR A 266 17.98 -1.32 -10.63
CA THR A 266 18.93 -2.26 -10.04
C THR A 266 18.66 -2.39 -8.56
N ILE A 267 18.65 -3.63 -8.05
CA ILE A 267 18.39 -3.94 -6.64
C ILE A 267 19.61 -4.66 -6.09
N GLU A 268 20.23 -4.07 -5.08
CA GLU A 268 21.28 -4.70 -4.30
C GLU A 268 20.71 -5.06 -2.92
N ILE A 269 21.14 -6.20 -2.36
CA ILE A 269 20.78 -6.61 -1.00
C ILE A 269 22.08 -6.79 -0.24
N GLU A 270 22.25 -6.01 0.82
CA GLU A 270 23.37 -6.07 1.76
C GLU A 270 22.86 -6.33 3.18
N THR A 271 23.61 -7.14 3.93
CA THR A 271 23.38 -7.32 5.37
C THR A 271 24.14 -6.25 6.15
N THR A 272 23.54 -5.70 7.20
CA THR A 272 24.15 -4.69 8.06
C THR A 272 23.84 -4.95 9.53
N ASP A 273 24.75 -4.55 10.41
CA ASP A 273 24.55 -4.59 11.86
C ASP A 273 23.79 -3.35 12.38
N ARG A 274 23.63 -2.31 11.54
CA ARG A 274 22.94 -1.07 11.91
C ARG A 274 22.27 -0.41 10.71
N LEU A 275 21.06 0.10 10.94
CA LEU A 275 20.32 0.93 9.97
C LEU A 275 20.57 2.42 10.25
N GLU A 276 20.48 3.24 9.20
CA GLU A 276 20.63 4.69 9.35
C GLU A 276 19.47 5.29 10.14
N SER A 277 19.80 6.24 11.02
CA SER A 277 18.83 7.01 11.79
C SER A 277 18.86 8.47 11.33
N SER A 278 17.70 9.11 11.26
CA SER A 278 17.58 10.54 11.01
C SER A 278 18.12 11.35 12.19
N ALA A 279 18.32 12.66 11.98
CA ALA A 279 18.73 13.60 13.02
C ALA A 279 17.78 13.63 14.25
N GLN A 280 16.55 13.15 14.09
CA GLN A 280 15.55 13.03 15.15
C GLN A 280 15.54 11.65 15.83
N GLY A 281 16.50 10.78 15.51
CA GLY A 281 16.62 9.42 16.08
C GLY A 281 15.66 8.39 15.50
N LYS A 282 14.86 8.72 14.47
CA LYS A 282 13.99 7.76 13.78
C LYS A 282 14.80 6.94 12.79
N THR A 283 14.49 5.66 12.60
CA THR A 283 15.07 4.84 11.52
C THR A 283 14.07 4.81 10.36
N PRO A 284 14.20 5.69 9.34
CA PRO A 284 13.27 5.73 8.22
C PRO A 284 13.32 4.42 7.43
N PHE A 285 12.16 3.98 6.95
CA PHE A 285 12.07 2.76 6.15
C PHE A 285 12.67 2.94 4.75
N ILE A 286 12.53 4.14 4.17
CA ILE A 286 13.16 4.50 2.90
C ILE A 286 13.99 5.77 3.07
N ILE A 287 15.19 5.78 2.51
CA ILE A 287 16.05 6.95 2.38
C ILE A 287 16.23 7.23 0.90
N ARG A 288 16.00 8.49 0.49
CA ARG A 288 16.25 8.96 -0.88
C ARG A 288 17.38 9.97 -0.85
N HIS A 289 18.48 9.67 -1.52
CA HIS A 289 19.57 10.62 -1.65
C HIS A 289 19.18 11.63 -2.74
N ALA A 290 19.32 12.93 -2.48
CA ALA A 290 19.16 13.93 -3.52
C ALA A 290 20.20 13.68 -4.60
N SER A 291 19.80 13.71 -5.87
CA SER A 291 20.70 13.64 -7.01
C SER A 291 21.64 14.86 -6.99
N GLY A 292 22.79 14.75 -6.34
CA GLY A 292 23.81 15.81 -6.32
C GLY A 292 24.65 16.00 -5.05
N ALA A 293 24.85 14.98 -4.20
CA ALA A 293 25.73 15.15 -3.04
C ALA A 293 26.52 13.89 -2.67
N GLU A 294 27.33 13.36 -3.59
CA GLU A 294 28.57 12.67 -3.21
C GLU A 294 29.67 13.11 -4.20
N SER A 295 30.47 14.09 -3.77
CA SER A 295 31.82 14.25 -4.28
C SER A 295 32.64 13.05 -3.79
N CYS A 296 33.13 12.22 -4.70
CA CYS A 296 34.18 11.26 -4.37
C CYS A 296 35.40 12.04 -3.87
N ALA A 297 35.70 11.91 -2.58
CA ALA A 297 37.06 12.09 -2.10
C ALA A 297 37.94 11.03 -2.79
N GLY A 298 39.11 11.49 -3.26
CA GLY A 298 40.13 10.64 -3.89
C GLY A 298 40.85 9.71 -2.92
#